data_AF-A0A957ESH2-F1
#
_entry.id   AF-A0A957ESH2-F1
#
_cell.length_a   1.000
_cell.length_b   1.000
_cell.length_c   1.000
_cell.angle_alpha   90.00
_cell.angle_beta   90.00
_cell.angle_gamma   90.00
#
_symmetry.space_group_name_H-M   'P 1'
#
loop_
_entity.id
_entity.type
_entity.pdbx_description
1 polymer ?
#
loop_
_entity_poly.entity_id
_entity_poly.type
_entity_poly.pdbx_seq_one_letter_code
_entity_poly.pdbx_strand_id
1 'polypeptide(L)' 'MLLKYAFSQGYATRIGLEDTLMLPNGRLARDNAELVQVACDFGTSLHSAATGVVQ' A
#
# COMPACT_ATOMS: atom_id res chain seq x y z
N MET A 1 0.98 -6.35 8.22
CA MET A 1 1.67 -5.13 7.72
C MET A 1 0.91 -3.89 8.19
N LEU A 2 1.63 -2.86 8.66
CA LEU A 2 1.05 -1.61 9.19
C LEU A 2 0.14 -0.89 8.19
N LEU A 3 0.56 -0.82 6.92
CA LEU A 3 -0.18 -0.13 5.86
C LEU A 3 -1.59 -0.71 5.65
N LYS A 4 -1.73 -2.05 5.69
CA LYS A 4 -3.02 -2.75 5.58
C LYS A 4 -3.96 -2.38 6.74
N TYR A 5 -3.42 -2.25 7.94
CA TYR A 5 -4.20 -1.83 9.10
C TYR A 5 -4.64 -0.38 8.98
N ALA A 6 -3.74 0.53 8.59
CA ALA A 6 -4.10 1.94 8.41
C ALA A 6 -5.23 2.13 7.38
N PHE A 7 -5.15 1.44 6.24
CA PHE A 7 -6.23 1.48 5.25
C PHE A 7 -7.55 0.91 5.77
N SER A 8 -7.54 -0.19 6.52
CA SER A 8 -8.80 -0.78 7.05
C SER A 8 -9.48 0.10 8.09
N GLN A 9 -8.73 1.00 8.73
CA GLN A 9 -9.27 1.98 9.69
C GLN A 9 -9.61 3.33 9.05
N GLY A 10 -9.37 3.52 7.75
CA GLY A 10 -9.59 4.80 7.06
C GLY A 10 -8.61 5.89 7.46
N TYR A 11 -7.41 5.54 7.96
CA TYR A 11 -6.39 6.51 8.34
C TYR A 11 -5.60 7.03 7.13
N ALA A 12 -5.13 8.27 7.23
CA ALA A 12 -4.12 8.81 6.33
C ALA A 12 -2.75 8.15 6.60
N THR A 13 -1.97 7.92 5.55
CA THR A 13 -0.67 7.24 5.62
C THR A 13 0.42 8.08 4.98
N ARG A 14 1.65 7.96 5.49
CA ARG A 14 2.88 8.44 4.88
C ARG A 14 3.71 7.23 4.42
N ILE A 15 4.39 7.37 3.29
CA ILE A 15 5.35 6.37 2.79
C ILE A 15 6.43 7.05 1.94
N GLY A 16 7.66 6.57 2.04
CA GLY A 16 8.78 6.94 1.17
C GLY A 16 10.06 6.19 1.54
N LEU A 17 11.13 6.44 0.80
CA LEU A 17 12.46 5.85 0.99
C LEU A 17 13.05 6.19 2.37
N GLU A 18 12.55 7.24 3.04
CA GLU A 18 12.89 7.56 4.42
C GLU A 18 12.41 6.49 5.43
N ASP A 19 11.32 5.78 5.11
CA ASP A 19 10.69 4.80 5.99
C ASP A 19 11.11 3.37 5.62
N THR A 20 11.24 3.08 4.33
CA THR A 20 11.61 1.75 3.83
C THR A 20 12.23 1.82 2.44
N LEU A 21 13.20 0.92 2.20
CA LEU A 21 13.77 0.71 0.87
C LEU A 21 13.19 -0.52 0.16
N MET A 22 12.41 -1.35 0.86
CA MET A 22 11.95 -2.64 0.35
C MET A 22 10.46 -2.63 0.02
N LEU A 23 10.13 -3.25 -1.11
CA LEU A 23 8.78 -3.65 -1.48
C LEU A 23 8.38 -4.94 -0.74
N PRO A 24 7.09 -5.29 -0.67
CA PRO A 24 6.63 -6.48 0.04
C PRO A 24 7.14 -7.81 -0.51
N ASN A 25 7.59 -7.85 -1.77
CA ASN A 25 8.23 -9.03 -2.36
C ASN A 25 9.73 -9.13 -2.05
N GLY A 26 10.28 -8.24 -1.22
CA GLY A 26 11.69 -8.20 -0.84
C GLY A 26 12.61 -7.48 -1.83
N ARG A 27 12.09 -6.99 -2.97
CA ARG A 27 12.87 -6.17 -3.92
C ARG A 27 13.05 -4.76 -3.39
N LEU A 28 14.18 -4.11 -3.70
CA LEU A 28 14.34 -2.67 -3.47
C LEU A 28 13.39 -1.85 -4.35
N ALA A 29 12.79 -0.82 -3.76
CA ALA A 29 12.06 0.19 -4.51
C ALA A 29 13.03 1.00 -5.37
N ARG A 30 12.62 1.29 -6.62
CA ARG A 30 13.40 2.12 -7.55
C ARG A 30 13.40 3.58 -7.14
N ASP A 31 12.27 4.07 -6.66
CA ASP A 31 12.03 5.45 -6.24
C ASP A 31 10.82 5.54 -5.30
N ASN A 32 10.53 6.75 -4.81
CA ASN A 32 9.35 7.02 -3.98
C ASN A 32 8.02 6.77 -4.73
N ALA A 33 7.98 6.97 -6.05
CA ALA A 33 6.75 6.79 -6.81
C ALA A 33 6.34 5.31 -6.87
N GLU A 34 7.30 4.38 -6.97
CA GLU A 34 7.04 2.95 -6.89
C GLU A 34 6.46 2.54 -5.52
N LEU A 35 6.93 3.13 -4.42
CA LEU A 35 6.37 2.90 -3.09
C LEU A 35 4.91 3.38 -2.98
N VAL A 36 4.62 4.58 -3.50
CA VAL A 36 3.26 5.12 -3.52
C VAL A 36 2.33 4.26 -4.37
N GLN A 37 2.78 3.85 -5.57
CA GLN A 37 1.97 3.01 -6.45
C GLN A 37 1.59 1.68 -5.77
N VAL A 38 2.57 1.00 -5.16
CA VAL A 38 2.32 -0.24 -4.42
C VAL A 38 1.34 0.00 -3.28
N ALA A 39 1.47 1.10 -2.53
CA ALA A 39 0.54 1.47 -1.47
C ALA A 39 -0.89 1.69 -1.99
N CYS A 40 -1.05 2.39 -3.12
CA CYS A 40 -2.34 2.60 -3.78
C CYS A 40 -2.98 1.28 -4.27
N ASP A 41 -2.18 0.39 -4.85
CA ASP A 41 -2.65 -0.94 -5.30
C ASP A 41 -3.17 -1.77 -4.11
N PHE A 42 -2.47 -1.71 -2.97
CA PHE A 42 -2.93 -2.33 -1.72
C PHE A 42 -4.24 -1.73 -1.21
N GLY A 43 -4.33 -0.39 -1.16
CA GLY A 43 -5.55 0.30 -0.71
C GLY A 43 -6.76 -0.04 -1.58
N THR A 44 -6.58 -0.04 -2.90
CA THR A 44 -7.62 -0.41 -3.87
C THR A 44 -8.06 -1.85 -3.69
N SER A 45 -7.12 -2.79 -3.57
CA SER A 45 -7.42 -4.21 -3.38
C SER A 45 -8.24 -4.47 -2.11
N LEU A 46 -7.95 -3.74 -1.02
CA LEU A 46 -8.69 -3.85 0.24
C LEU A 46 -10.10 -3.26 0.12
N HIS A 47 -10.25 -2.15 -0.59
CA HIS A 47 -11.56 -1.54 -0.82
C HIS A 47 -12.45 -2.46 -1.66
N SER A 48 -11.93 -3.02 -2.77
CA SER A 48 -12.68 -3.94 -3.63
C SER A 48 -13.08 -5.23 -2.89
N ALA A 49 -12.19 -5.76 -2.04
CA ALA A 49 -12.51 -6.91 -1.19
C ALA A 49 -13.58 -6.59 -0.13
N ALA A 50 -13.67 -5.34 0.33
CA ALA A 50 -14.66 -4.90 1.31
C ALA A 50 -16.04 -4.57 0.69
N THR A 51 -16.09 -4.17 -0.59
CA THR A 51 -17.33 -3.78 -1.29
C THR A 51 -18.00 -4.90 -2.09
N GLY A 52 -17.38 -6.08 -2.21
CA GLY A 52 -18.01 -7.25 -2.84
C GLY A 52 -18.29 -7.10 -4.34
N VAL A 53 -17.61 -6.17 -5.03
CA VAL A 53 -17.69 -6.06 -6.49
C VAL A 53 -16.76 -7.11 -7.09
N VAL A 54 -17.32 -8.29 -7.36
CA VAL A 54 -16.72 -9.28 -8.25
C VAL A 54 -16.86 -8.71 -9.67
N GLN A 55 -15.74 -8.53 -10.39
CA GLN A 55 -15.81 -8.35 -11.84
C GLN A 55 -16.24 -9.64 -12.51
#